data_AF-A0A5N5T1Z8-F1
#
_entry.id   AF-A0A5N5T1Z8-F1
#
_cell.length_a   1.000
_cell.length_b   1.000
_cell.length_c   1.000
_cell.angle_alpha   90.00
_cell.angle_beta   90.00
_cell.angle_gamma   90.00
#
_symmetry.space_group_name_H-M   'P 1'
#
loop_
_entity.id
_entity.type
_entity.pdbx_description
1 polymer ?
#
loop_
_entity_poly.entity_id
_entity_poly.type
_entity_poly.pdbx_seq_one_letter_code
_entity_poly.pdbx_strand_id
1 'polypeptide(L)'
;MCGKGHIVRNITCVDSDGNIAPNEECQIELGTVESRQQCHVPCPFDCVLAPWSEWTPCSKACADTTSVGYTHRNTTILAPNGPGGKECPAPDELTEVKTCREEPCAGAAWVPGEWGVCLPESGSSCGTGSQIRPLFCIDMNTNEQLENFR
;
A
#
# COMPACT_ATOMS: atom_id res chain seq x y z
N MET A 1 -33.90 12.85 -9.39
CA MET A 1 -33.39 11.48 -9.63
C MET A 1 -31.98 11.43 -9.10
N CYS A 2 -31.62 10.38 -8.37
CA CYS A 2 -30.30 10.21 -7.74
C CYS A 2 -29.83 8.75 -7.93
N GLY A 3 -28.56 8.45 -7.65
CA GLY A 3 -27.98 7.12 -7.81
C GLY A 3 -26.92 7.05 -8.91
N LYS A 4 -26.68 5.83 -9.43
CA LYS A 4 -25.67 5.57 -10.46
C LYS A 4 -26.08 6.20 -11.79
N GLY A 5 -25.17 6.96 -12.39
CA GLY A 5 -25.34 7.60 -13.69
C GLY A 5 -24.07 7.51 -14.51
N HIS A 6 -24.10 8.14 -15.68
CA HIS A 6 -22.91 8.36 -16.49
C HIS A 6 -22.84 9.84 -16.86
N ILE A 7 -21.65 10.41 -16.74
CA ILE A 7 -21.34 11.69 -17.34
C ILE A 7 -20.73 11.43 -18.72
N VAL A 8 -21.23 12.14 -19.72
CA VAL A 8 -20.67 12.11 -21.08
C VAL A 8 -19.94 13.43 -21.27
N ARG A 9 -18.66 13.36 -21.63
CA ARG A 9 -17.87 14.53 -22.01
C ARG A 9 -17.68 14.54 -23.52
N ASN A 10 -17.82 15.71 -24.13
CA ASN A 10 -17.45 15.88 -25.53
C ASN A 10 -15.93 15.95 -25.63
N ILE A 11 -15.35 15.10 -26.46
CA ILE A 11 -13.89 15.02 -26.66
C ILE A 11 -13.61 15.46 -28.08
N THR A 12 -12.72 16.45 -28.20
CA THR A 12 -12.27 17.03 -29.47
C THR A 12 -10.76 17.00 -29.50
N CYS A 13 -10.20 16.40 -30.55
CA CYS A 13 -8.78 16.47 -30.83
C CYS A 13 -8.40 17.89 -31.26
N VAL A 14 -7.31 18.41 -30.69
CA VAL A 14 -6.74 19.71 -31.05
C VAL A 14 -5.26 19.55 -31.34
N ASP A 15 -4.77 20.26 -32.36
CA ASP A 15 -3.34 20.29 -32.72
C ASP A 15 -2.54 21.23 -31.79
N SER A 16 -1.22 21.31 -32.00
CA SER A 16 -0.33 22.19 -31.23
C SER A 16 -0.63 23.68 -31.37
N ASP A 17 -1.32 24.07 -32.45
CA ASP A 17 -1.73 25.44 -32.74
C ASP A 17 -3.16 25.73 -32.22
N GLY A 18 -3.83 24.73 -31.63
CA GLY A 18 -5.17 24.83 -31.06
C GLY A 18 -6.31 24.63 -32.06
N ASN A 19 -6.03 24.21 -33.30
CA ASN A 19 -7.08 23.93 -34.28
C ASN A 19 -7.69 22.54 -34.06
N ILE A 20 -8.97 22.40 -34.40
CA ILE A 20 -9.68 21.12 -34.29
C ILE A 20 -9.14 20.17 -35.36
N ALA A 21 -8.60 19.05 -34.92
CA ALA A 21 -8.08 17.98 -35.77
C ALA A 21 -9.03 16.78 -35.78
N PRO A 22 -8.90 15.85 -36.75
CA PRO A 22 -9.62 14.58 -36.73
C PRO A 22 -9.28 13.78 -35.47
N ASN A 23 -10.28 13.14 -34.85
CA ASN A 23 -10.07 12.39 -33.62
C ASN A 23 -9.12 11.20 -33.80
N GLU A 24 -9.05 10.63 -35.01
CA GLU A 24 -8.18 9.51 -35.38
C GLU A 24 -6.69 9.85 -35.19
N GLU A 25 -6.31 11.12 -35.37
CA GLU A 25 -4.92 11.58 -35.23
C GLU A 25 -4.48 11.56 -33.77
N CYS A 26 -5.35 12.01 -32.85
CA CYS A 26 -5.12 11.87 -31.41
C CYS A 26 -5.22 10.42 -30.92
N GLN A 27 -6.02 9.57 -31.57
CA GLN A 27 -6.21 8.17 -31.19
C GLN A 27 -4.97 7.30 -31.47
N ILE A 28 -4.14 7.67 -32.45
CA ILE A 28 -2.89 6.96 -32.75
C ILE A 28 -1.91 7.08 -31.57
N GLU A 29 -1.83 8.25 -30.95
CA GLU A 29 -0.90 8.56 -29.87
C GLU A 29 -1.44 8.21 -28.48
N LEU A 30 -2.74 8.45 -28.22
CA LEU A 30 -3.36 8.33 -26.89
C LEU A 30 -4.31 7.14 -26.76
N GLY A 31 -4.61 6.45 -27.86
CA GLY A 31 -5.67 5.43 -27.93
C GLY A 31 -7.08 6.04 -27.91
N THR A 32 -8.09 5.18 -27.81
CA THR A 32 -9.49 5.60 -27.63
C THR A 32 -9.70 6.19 -26.25
N VAL A 33 -10.08 7.47 -26.19
CA VAL A 33 -10.44 8.14 -24.95
C VAL A 33 -11.89 7.84 -24.59
N GLU A 34 -12.11 7.31 -23.39
CA GLU A 34 -13.45 7.02 -22.85
C GLU A 34 -14.23 8.33 -22.62
N SER A 35 -15.22 8.60 -23.47
CA SER A 35 -16.11 9.77 -23.35
C SER A 35 -17.15 9.62 -22.23
N ARG A 36 -17.35 8.39 -21.75
CA ARG A 36 -18.38 8.02 -20.79
C ARG A 36 -17.74 7.57 -19.48
N GLN A 37 -17.93 8.37 -18.43
CA GLN A 37 -17.44 8.03 -17.09
C GLN A 37 -18.62 7.72 -16.17
N GLN A 38 -18.50 6.67 -15.36
CA GLN A 38 -19.49 6.38 -14.32
C GLN A 38 -19.48 7.50 -13.27
N CYS A 39 -20.65 7.96 -12.88
CA CYS A 39 -20.82 8.95 -11.81
C CYS A 39 -21.92 8.51 -10.84
N HIS A 40 -21.95 9.15 -9.68
CA HIS A 40 -22.98 8.93 -8.68
C HIS A 40 -23.58 10.28 -8.30
N VAL A 41 -24.89 10.41 -8.43
CA VAL A 41 -25.64 11.58 -7.96
C VAL A 41 -26.08 11.27 -6.53
N PRO A 42 -25.63 12.03 -5.51
CA PRO A 42 -26.02 11.80 -4.13
C PRO A 42 -27.55 11.83 -4.00
N CYS A 43 -28.11 10.82 -3.34
CA CYS A 43 -29.52 10.85 -2.98
C CYS A 43 -29.74 11.76 -1.78
N PRO A 44 -30.88 12.46 -1.72
CA PRO A 44 -31.27 13.16 -0.50
C PRO A 44 -31.23 12.20 0.67
N PHE A 45 -30.63 12.63 1.79
CA PHE A 45 -30.55 11.87 3.03
C PHE A 45 -29.66 10.62 3.02
N ASP A 46 -29.02 10.26 1.90
CA ASP A 46 -28.01 9.19 1.92
C ASP A 46 -26.73 9.68 2.59
N CYS A 47 -26.03 8.75 3.26
CA CYS A 47 -24.67 9.01 3.71
C CYS A 47 -23.75 9.32 2.53
N VAL A 48 -22.96 10.39 2.64
CA VAL A 48 -21.97 10.77 1.64
C VAL A 48 -20.58 10.61 2.23
N LEU A 49 -19.76 9.77 1.60
CA LEU A 49 -18.35 9.59 1.95
C LEU A 49 -17.47 10.52 1.11
N ALA A 50 -16.35 10.93 1.69
CA ALA A 50 -15.26 11.57 0.97
C ALA A 50 -14.63 10.58 -0.02
N PRO A 51 -13.93 11.08 -1.06
CA PRO A 51 -12.99 10.26 -1.78
C PRO A 51 -12.01 9.60 -0.80
N TRP A 52 -11.65 8.35 -1.09
CA TRP A 52 -10.59 7.67 -0.34
C TRP A 52 -9.28 8.46 -0.42
N SER A 53 -8.51 8.44 0.65
CA SER A 53 -7.12 8.89 0.62
C SER A 53 -6.31 8.04 -0.35
N GLU A 54 -5.14 8.57 -0.72
CA GLU A 54 -4.09 7.74 -1.30
C GLU A 54 -3.70 6.62 -0.33
N TRP A 55 -3.20 5.52 -0.89
CA TRP A 55 -2.63 4.43 -0.12
C TRP A 55 -1.37 4.91 0.61
N THR A 56 -1.22 4.54 1.87
CA THR A 56 0.04 4.77 2.57
C THR A 56 1.17 3.99 1.91
N PRO A 57 2.43 4.41 2.08
CA PRO A 57 3.57 3.56 1.76
C PRO A 57 3.45 2.19 2.41
N CYS A 58 4.01 1.17 1.77
CA CYS A 58 4.01 -0.18 2.33
C CYS A 58 4.77 -0.18 3.66
N SER A 59 4.20 -0.78 4.70
CA SER A 59 4.81 -0.84 6.04
C SER A 59 6.16 -1.55 6.06
N LYS A 60 6.44 -2.38 5.04
CA LYS A 60 7.71 -3.04 4.83
C LYS A 60 8.26 -2.74 3.45
N ALA A 61 9.59 -2.64 3.37
CA ALA A 61 10.31 -2.48 2.12
C ALA A 61 10.42 -3.80 1.32
N CYS A 62 10.18 -4.96 1.95
CA CYS A 62 10.24 -6.27 1.31
C CYS A 62 9.44 -7.30 2.13
N ALA A 63 9.15 -8.46 1.55
CA ALA A 63 8.48 -9.57 2.22
C ALA A 63 9.42 -10.75 2.44
N ASP A 64 9.25 -11.48 3.54
CA ASP A 64 9.89 -12.78 3.79
C ASP A 64 8.83 -13.85 4.09
N THR A 65 9.24 -15.10 4.26
CA THR A 65 8.32 -16.24 4.52
C THR A 65 7.54 -16.09 5.84
N THR A 66 7.99 -15.21 6.73
CA THR A 66 7.42 -15.00 8.07
C THR A 66 6.65 -13.70 8.20
N SER A 67 6.77 -12.78 7.23
CA SER A 67 6.27 -11.43 7.37
C SER A 67 6.03 -10.72 6.04
N VAL A 68 4.79 -10.26 5.86
CA VAL A 68 4.34 -9.48 4.70
C VAL A 68 4.13 -8.01 5.08
N GLY A 69 4.21 -7.13 4.09
CA GLY A 69 3.90 -5.71 4.25
C GLY A 69 2.40 -5.44 4.16
N TYR A 70 1.96 -4.35 4.78
CA TYR A 70 0.58 -3.85 4.71
C TYR A 70 0.55 -2.38 4.33
N THR A 71 -0.48 -1.98 3.61
CA THR A 71 -0.80 -0.59 3.30
C THR A 71 -2.26 -0.35 3.64
N HIS A 72 -2.57 0.89 4.03
CA HIS A 72 -3.92 1.29 4.38
C HIS A 72 -4.31 2.59 3.69
N ARG A 73 -5.61 2.84 3.63
CA ARG A 73 -6.19 4.12 3.23
C ARG A 73 -7.43 4.39 4.06
N ASN A 74 -7.84 5.64 4.13
CA ASN A 74 -9.00 6.06 4.91
C ASN A 74 -9.98 6.89 4.07
N THR A 75 -11.23 6.92 4.52
CA THR A 75 -12.26 7.86 4.06
C THR A 75 -12.99 8.43 5.26
N THR A 76 -13.74 9.51 5.06
CA THR A 76 -14.51 10.18 6.11
C THR A 76 -15.95 10.43 5.65
N ILE A 77 -16.86 10.59 6.60
CA ILE A 77 -18.25 10.95 6.31
C ILE A 77 -18.31 12.47 6.08
N LEU A 78 -18.70 12.88 4.88
CA LEU A 78 -18.95 14.28 4.53
C LEU A 78 -20.35 14.73 4.94
N ALA A 79 -21.33 13.83 4.82
CA ALA A 79 -22.71 14.09 5.25
C ALA A 79 -23.31 12.83 5.88
N PRO A 80 -23.87 12.92 7.10
CA PRO A 80 -24.58 11.80 7.73
C PRO A 80 -25.90 11.52 7.00
N ASN A 81 -26.41 10.31 7.15
CA ASN A 81 -27.71 9.95 6.61
C ASN A 81 -28.86 10.61 7.38
N GLY A 82 -29.95 10.91 6.67
CA GLY A 82 -31.21 11.37 7.23
C GLY A 82 -32.29 10.26 7.22
N PRO A 83 -33.52 10.59 7.64
CA PRO A 83 -34.62 9.63 7.70
C PRO A 83 -34.90 8.99 6.33
N GLY A 84 -34.83 7.66 6.26
CA GLY A 84 -35.12 6.88 5.05
C GLY A 84 -34.02 6.88 3.99
N GLY A 85 -32.87 7.51 4.25
CA GLY A 85 -31.68 7.40 3.40
C GLY A 85 -30.77 6.25 3.80
N LYS A 86 -29.80 5.93 2.94
CA LYS A 86 -28.80 4.88 3.18
C LYS A 86 -27.90 5.24 4.35
N GLU A 87 -27.79 4.33 5.32
CA GLU A 87 -26.94 4.48 6.51
C GLU A 87 -25.46 4.62 6.17
N CYS A 88 -24.74 5.36 7.00
CA CYS A 88 -23.30 5.44 6.91
C CYS A 88 -22.64 4.10 7.30
N PRO A 89 -21.50 3.75 6.67
CA PRO A 89 -20.69 2.64 7.12
C PRO A 89 -20.27 2.80 8.59
N ALA A 90 -20.02 1.69 9.25
CA ALA A 90 -19.48 1.70 10.61
C ALA A 90 -18.04 2.27 10.63
N PRO A 91 -17.55 2.77 11.77
CA PRO A 91 -16.23 3.41 11.85
C PRO A 91 -15.06 2.52 11.38
N ASP A 92 -15.17 1.21 11.56
CA ASP A 92 -14.20 0.19 11.09
C ASP A 92 -14.20 0.02 9.57
N GLU A 93 -15.32 0.29 8.90
CA GLU A 93 -15.45 0.25 7.44
C GLU A 93 -14.91 1.51 6.74
N LEU A 94 -14.57 2.56 7.51
CA LEU A 94 -13.96 3.78 6.99
C LEU A 94 -12.44 3.65 6.77
N THR A 95 -11.87 2.50 7.11
CA THR A 95 -10.46 2.17 6.87
C THR A 95 -10.35 0.90 6.05
N GLU A 96 -9.53 0.93 5.01
CA GLU A 96 -9.25 -0.24 4.18
C GLU A 96 -7.79 -0.62 4.34
N VAL A 97 -7.53 -1.91 4.52
CA VAL A 97 -6.18 -2.48 4.65
C VAL A 97 -6.01 -3.56 3.59
N LYS A 98 -4.87 -3.55 2.91
CA LYS A 98 -4.47 -4.62 2.00
C LYS A 98 -3.01 -5.00 2.22
N THR A 99 -2.66 -6.22 1.84
CA THR A 99 -1.26 -6.64 1.74
C THR A 99 -0.60 -5.89 0.59
N CYS A 100 0.68 -5.57 0.77
CA CYS A 100 1.50 -4.95 -0.27
C CYS A 100 2.85 -5.65 -0.37
N ARG A 101 3.36 -5.69 -1.60
CA ARG A 101 4.70 -6.14 -2.01
C ARG A 101 4.96 -7.64 -1.81
N GLU A 102 5.18 -8.32 -2.93
CA GLU A 102 5.53 -9.74 -3.01
C GLU A 102 7.04 -9.96 -3.24
N GLU A 103 7.79 -8.88 -3.46
CA GLU A 103 9.22 -8.97 -3.72
C GLU A 103 9.95 -9.50 -2.47
N PRO A 104 10.69 -10.62 -2.60
CA PRO A 104 11.51 -11.13 -1.52
C PRO A 104 12.47 -10.06 -1.04
N CYS A 105 12.71 -10.00 0.27
CA CYS A 105 13.89 -9.29 0.78
C CYS A 105 15.11 -9.85 0.07
N ALA A 106 15.78 -9.02 -0.74
CA ALA A 106 16.80 -9.48 -1.66
C ALA A 106 17.92 -10.22 -0.92
N GLY A 107 18.08 -11.49 -1.27
CA GLY A 107 19.30 -12.26 -1.12
C GLY A 107 19.61 -12.76 0.28
N ALA A 108 19.66 -11.90 1.31
CA ALA A 108 20.31 -12.27 2.56
C ALA A 108 19.67 -11.74 3.85
N ALA A 109 19.78 -12.50 4.94
CA ALA A 109 19.31 -12.13 6.27
C ALA A 109 20.37 -12.32 7.36
N TRP A 110 20.31 -11.49 8.40
CA TRP A 110 21.12 -11.67 9.61
C TRP A 110 20.45 -12.65 10.58
N VAL A 111 21.10 -13.78 10.83
CA VAL A 111 20.62 -14.82 11.74
C VAL A 111 21.57 -14.93 12.94
N PRO A 112 21.05 -14.90 14.19
CA PRO A 112 21.86 -15.09 15.37
C PRO A 112 22.34 -16.53 15.49
N GLY A 113 23.62 -16.70 15.80
CA GLY A 113 24.18 -17.99 16.20
C GLY A 113 23.93 -18.33 17.67
N GLU A 114 24.50 -19.46 18.07
CA GLU A 114 24.44 -19.94 19.45
C GLU A 114 25.08 -18.95 20.43
N TRP A 115 24.50 -18.88 21.63
CA TRP A 115 25.05 -18.07 22.71
C TRP A 115 26.37 -18.65 23.21
N GLY A 116 27.37 -17.78 23.34
CA GLY A 116 28.59 -18.11 24.06
C GLY A 116 28.34 -18.29 25.55
N VAL A 117 29.36 -18.75 26.26
CA VAL A 117 29.32 -18.85 27.72
C VAL A 117 29.06 -17.48 28.35
N CYS A 118 28.21 -17.42 29.38
CA CYS A 118 27.98 -16.21 30.14
C CYS A 118 29.22 -15.89 30.98
N LEU A 119 29.84 -14.73 30.73
CA LEU A 119 31.04 -14.28 31.43
C LEU A 119 30.66 -13.28 32.53
N PRO A 120 31.09 -13.51 33.79
CA PRO A 120 30.79 -12.61 34.90
C PRO A 120 31.54 -11.28 34.76
N GLU A 121 30.86 -10.16 35.03
CA GLU A 121 31.41 -8.81 34.79
C GLU A 121 32.62 -8.43 35.67
N SER A 122 32.79 -9.09 36.82
CA SER A 122 33.80 -8.73 37.84
C SER A 122 34.88 -9.79 38.07
N GLY A 123 35.02 -10.79 37.19
CA GLY A 123 35.98 -11.90 37.36
C GLY A 123 35.66 -12.85 38.54
N SER A 124 34.49 -12.68 39.17
CA SER A 124 33.96 -13.55 40.21
C SER A 124 33.43 -14.87 39.63
N SER A 125 33.45 -15.96 40.41
CA SER A 125 32.93 -17.28 39.96
C SER A 125 31.41 -17.37 39.89
N CYS A 126 30.67 -16.37 40.39
CA CYS A 126 29.21 -16.27 40.31
C CYS A 126 28.74 -14.81 40.37
N GLY A 127 27.59 -14.50 39.76
CA GLY A 127 27.00 -13.16 39.72
C GLY A 127 26.38 -12.81 38.36
N THR A 128 26.09 -11.54 38.14
CA THR A 128 25.63 -11.01 36.84
C THR A 128 26.75 -11.11 35.81
N GLY A 129 26.40 -11.52 34.60
CA GLY A 129 27.34 -11.70 33.50
C GLY A 129 26.73 -11.33 32.16
N SER A 130 27.61 -11.20 31.18
CA SER A 130 27.27 -10.90 29.79
C SER A 130 27.64 -12.07 28.89
N GLN A 131 26.80 -12.34 27.90
CA GLN A 131 27.06 -13.34 26.86
C GLN A 131 27.06 -12.66 25.49
N ILE A 132 27.94 -13.13 24.61
CA ILE A 132 28.05 -12.68 23.22
C ILE A 132 27.64 -13.84 22.33
N ARG A 133 26.94 -13.54 21.23
CA ARG A 133 26.65 -14.50 20.16
C ARG A 133 27.06 -13.90 18.81
N PRO A 134 27.52 -14.72 17.86
CA PRO A 134 27.79 -14.24 16.50
C PRO A 134 26.47 -13.95 15.76
N LEU A 135 26.52 -13.02 14.80
CA LEU A 135 25.49 -12.83 13.80
C LEU A 135 26.06 -13.31 12.45
N PHE A 136 25.31 -14.15 11.75
CA PHE A 136 25.68 -14.65 10.42
C PHE A 136 24.80 -14.00 9.37
N CYS A 137 25.37 -13.56 8.26
CA CYS A 137 24.60 -13.18 7.08
C CYS A 137 24.43 -14.44 6.24
N ILE A 138 23.19 -14.88 6.02
CA ILE A 138 22.89 -16.06 5.19
C ILE A 138 22.13 -15.64 3.95
N ASP A 139 22.39 -16.30 2.82
CA ASP A 139 21.53 -16.20 1.65
C ASP A 139 20.21 -16.92 1.93
N MET A 140 19.08 -16.23 1.77
CA MET A 140 17.75 -16.76 2.09
C MET A 140 17.24 -17.78 1.05
N ASN A 141 17.89 -17.89 -0.11
CA ASN A 141 17.53 -18.84 -1.16
C ASN A 141 18.34 -20.14 -1.05
N THR A 142 19.64 -20.06 -0.73
CA THR A 142 20.52 -21.24 -0.61
C THR A 142 20.76 -21.68 0.84
N ASN A 143 20.40 -20.84 1.82
CA ASN A 143 20.71 -21.01 3.24
C ASN A 143 22.23 -21.12 3.51
N GLU A 144 23.05 -20.57 2.61
CA GLU A 144 24.50 -20.55 2.74
C GLU A 144 24.96 -19.28 3.46
N GLN A 145 25.96 -19.40 4.33
CA GLN A 145 26.56 -18.23 4.96
C GLN A 145 27.34 -17.42 3.93
N LEU A 146 27.01 -16.14 3.81
CA LEU A 146 27.73 -15.20 2.96
C LEU A 146 28.99 -14.75 3.69
N GLU A 147 30.16 -15.18 3.19
CA GLU A 147 31.44 -14.86 3.81
C GLU A 147 31.80 -13.37 3.60
N ASN A 148 31.81 -12.62 4.72
CA ASN A 148 32.52 -11.36 4.95
C ASN A 148 32.04 -10.10 4.18
N PHE A 149 31.27 -9.25 4.87
CA PHE A 149 31.32 -7.81 4.64
C PHE A 149 32.39 -7.20 5.56
N ARG A 150 33.52 -6.79 4.96
CA ARG A 150 34.58 -6.03 5.62
C ARG A 150 34.22 -4.54 5.70
#